data_AF-A0A357CYN0-F1
#
_entry.id   AF-A0A357CYN0-F1
#
_cell.length_a   1.000
_cell.length_b   1.000
_cell.length_c   1.000
_cell.angle_alpha   90.00
_cell.angle_beta   90.00
_cell.angle_gamma   90.00
#
_symmetry.space_group_name_H-M   'P 1'
#
loop_
_entity.id
_entity.type
_entity.pdbx_description
1 polymer ?
#
loop_
_entity_poly.entity_id
_entity_poly.type
_entity_poly.pdbx_seq_one_letter_code
_entity_poly.pdbx_strand_id
1 'polypeptide(L)'
;MKKCSNCGAVMSNKNFTCIECNSVLGDPVTNEEIQSSNEYSDYIDRALVRSDDFYVSVWDKIMSAISAFGTIFIIYSIVNNNGPDLFIGVISFILCIIYALFPKFIWSIEKLRIIAFRFSEEPEPSDFYLVMVKIIKNILFFIGCGYVVTAVVCMVA
;
A
#
# COMPACT_ATOMS: atom_id res chain seq x y z
N MET A 1 -24.27 6.20 -24.48
CA MET A 1 -24.06 7.61 -24.05
C MET A 1 -23.55 8.35 -25.27
N LYS A 2 -23.82 9.64 -25.43
CA LYS A 2 -23.32 10.44 -26.56
C LYS A 2 -22.27 11.42 -26.05
N LYS A 3 -21.15 11.55 -26.76
CA LYS A 3 -20.11 12.53 -26.43
C LYS A 3 -20.22 13.72 -27.38
N CYS A 4 -20.20 14.93 -26.83
CA CYS A 4 -20.18 16.15 -27.61
C CYS A 4 -18.83 16.32 -28.30
N SER A 5 -18.80 16.49 -29.63
CA SER A 5 -17.57 16.75 -30.39
C SER A 5 -16.98 18.13 -30.14
N ASN A 6 -17.80 19.09 -29.70
CA ASN A 6 -17.39 20.49 -29.51
C ASN A 6 -16.84 20.76 -28.11
N CYS A 7 -17.46 20.22 -27.05
CA CYS A 7 -17.03 20.45 -25.66
C CYS A 7 -16.62 19.18 -24.88
N GLY A 8 -16.76 17.99 -25.47
CA GLY A 8 -16.36 16.74 -24.83
C GLY A 8 -17.32 16.20 -23.75
N ALA A 9 -18.39 16.93 -23.41
CA ALA A 9 -19.37 16.50 -22.40
C ALA A 9 -20.06 15.18 -22.78
N VAL A 10 -20.21 14.29 -21.81
CA VAL A 10 -20.87 12.98 -21.97
C VAL A 10 -22.33 13.09 -21.50
N MET A 11 -23.26 12.77 -22.39
CA MET A 11 -24.69 12.97 -22.18
C MET A 11 -25.47 11.67 -22.41
N SER A 12 -26.69 11.62 -21.87
CA SER A 12 -27.62 10.53 -22.15
C SER A 12 -27.96 10.44 -23.64
N ASN A 13 -28.16 9.22 -24.16
CA ASN A 13 -28.53 8.99 -25.57
C ASN A 13 -29.85 9.65 -25.97
N LYS A 14 -30.68 10.05 -24.98
CA LYS A 14 -31.95 10.74 -25.20
C LYS A 14 -31.78 12.20 -25.65
N ASN A 15 -30.60 12.78 -25.45
CA ASN A 15 -30.33 14.16 -25.82
C ASN A 15 -29.86 14.24 -27.27
N PHE A 16 -30.44 15.18 -28.02
CA PHE A 16 -30.02 15.50 -29.40
C PHE A 16 -29.05 16.68 -29.45
N THR A 17 -29.03 17.51 -28.41
CA THR A 17 -28.14 18.66 -28.26
C THR A 17 -27.37 18.59 -26.95
N CYS A 18 -26.15 19.10 -26.94
CA CYS A 18 -25.32 19.20 -25.75
C CYS A 18 -25.88 20.28 -24.80
N ILE A 19 -26.09 19.96 -23.53
CA ILE A 19 -26.62 20.91 -22.54
C ILE A 19 -25.63 22.07 -22.30
N GLU A 20 -24.32 21.84 -22.44
CA GLU A 20 -23.31 22.86 -22.12
C GLU A 20 -23.01 23.82 -23.28
N CYS A 21 -22.89 23.33 -24.51
CA CYS A 21 -22.48 24.16 -25.66
C CYS A 21 -23.53 24.21 -26.77
N ASN A 22 -24.70 23.59 -26.56
CA ASN A 22 -25.85 23.59 -27.47
C ASN A 22 -25.58 23.02 -28.88
N SER A 23 -24.44 22.37 -29.10
CA SER A 23 -24.13 21.72 -30.38
C SER A 23 -24.90 20.41 -30.53
N VAL A 24 -25.18 20.01 -31.78
CA VAL A 24 -25.82 18.74 -32.08
C VAL A 24 -24.93 17.58 -31.64
N LEU A 25 -25.49 16.65 -30.87
CA LEU A 25 -24.81 15.43 -30.44
C LEU A 25 -24.83 14.41 -31.57
N GLY A 26 -23.67 13.85 -31.89
CA GLY A 26 -23.51 12.80 -32.89
C GLY A 26 -24.03 11.43 -32.43
N ASP A 27 -23.48 10.38 -33.04
CA ASP A 27 -23.86 9.01 -32.75
C ASP A 27 -23.51 8.58 -31.33
N PRO A 28 -24.20 7.55 -30.78
CA PRO A 28 -23.83 6.96 -29.51
C PRO A 28 -22.39 6.47 -29.55
N VAL A 29 -21.65 6.73 -28.48
CA VAL A 29 -20.31 6.17 -28.26
C VAL A 29 -20.39 4.66 -28.36
N THR A 30 -19.50 4.07 -29.15
CA THR A 30 -19.47 2.62 -29.39
C THR A 30 -19.00 1.86 -28.14
N ASN A 31 -19.35 0.57 -28.04
CA ASN A 31 -18.92 -0.25 -26.90
C ASN A 31 -17.39 -0.38 -26.80
N GLU A 32 -16.68 -0.33 -27.92
CA GLU A 32 -15.20 -0.36 -27.99
C GLU A 32 -14.58 0.92 -27.43
N GLU A 33 -15.14 2.09 -27.75
CA GLU A 33 -14.72 3.37 -27.17
C GLU A 33 -14.96 3.42 -25.65
N ILE A 34 -16.05 2.83 -25.16
CA ILE A 34 -16.32 2.71 -23.72
C ILE A 34 -15.29 1.80 -23.04
N GLN A 35 -14.96 0.65 -23.64
CA GLN A 35 -13.94 -0.25 -23.10
C GLN A 35 -12.56 0.40 -23.05
N SER A 36 -12.13 1.04 -24.13
CA SER A 36 -10.84 1.74 -24.17
C SER A 36 -10.76 2.89 -23.16
N SER A 37 -11.86 3.63 -22.96
CA SER A 37 -11.93 4.68 -21.94
C SER A 37 -11.83 4.12 -20.52
N ASN A 38 -12.46 2.98 -20.25
CA ASN A 38 -12.37 2.31 -18.95
C ASN A 38 -10.97 1.74 -18.70
N GLU A 39 -10.35 1.15 -19.72
CA GLU A 39 -8.99 0.62 -19.62
C GLU A 39 -7.96 1.74 -19.37
N TYR A 40 -8.17 2.90 -20.01
CA TYR A 40 -7.39 4.10 -19.79
C TYR A 40 -7.61 4.70 -18.40
N SER A 41 -8.84 4.76 -17.89
CA SER A 41 -9.09 5.19 -16.51
C SER A 41 -8.46 4.24 -15.49
N ASP A 42 -8.57 2.93 -15.69
CA ASP A 42 -7.93 1.93 -14.82
C ASP A 42 -6.41 2.04 -14.85
N TYR A 43 -5.82 2.41 -15.99
CA TYR A 43 -4.39 2.69 -16.08
C TYR A 43 -4.02 3.93 -15.26
N ILE A 44 -4.78 5.02 -15.39
CA ILE A 44 -4.56 6.26 -14.62
C ILE A 44 -4.67 5.98 -13.13
N ASP A 45 -5.71 5.28 -12.68
CA ASP A 45 -5.91 4.96 -11.27
C ASP A 45 -4.76 4.10 -10.72
N ARG A 46 -4.29 3.11 -11.48
CA ARG A 46 -3.12 2.31 -11.09
C ARG A 46 -1.84 3.14 -11.03
N ALA A 47 -1.65 4.08 -11.94
CA ALA A 47 -0.50 4.98 -11.94
C ALA A 47 -0.54 5.92 -10.73
N LEU A 48 -1.71 6.51 -10.43
CA LEU A 48 -1.93 7.38 -9.28
C LEU A 48 -1.71 6.66 -7.95
N VAL A 49 -2.23 5.44 -7.81
CA VAL A 49 -2.03 4.62 -6.61
C VAL A 49 -0.54 4.27 -6.42
N ARG A 50 0.20 4.05 -7.51
CA ARG A 50 1.63 3.74 -7.45
C ARG A 50 2.51 4.96 -7.15
N SER A 51 2.02 6.16 -7.43
CA SER A 51 2.67 7.42 -7.04
C SER A 51 2.36 7.85 -5.60
N ASP A 52 1.49 7.14 -4.88
CA ASP A 52 1.28 7.37 -3.44
C ASP A 52 2.58 7.08 -2.68
N ASP A 53 3.06 8.05 -1.90
CA ASP A 53 4.28 7.96 -1.08
C ASP A 53 4.28 6.73 -0.16
N PHE A 54 3.10 6.27 0.22
CA PHE A 54 2.88 5.12 1.09
C PHE A 54 2.35 3.88 0.35
N TYR A 55 2.62 3.77 -0.95
CA TYR A 55 2.26 2.61 -1.76
C TYR A 55 2.83 1.31 -1.17
N VAL A 56 1.93 0.39 -0.85
CA VAL A 56 2.27 -0.96 -0.38
C VAL A 56 2.47 -1.87 -1.59
N SER A 57 3.73 -2.29 -1.80
CA SER A 57 4.07 -3.15 -2.94
C SER A 57 3.58 -4.59 -2.74
N VAL A 58 3.51 -5.37 -3.83
CA VAL A 58 3.22 -6.81 -3.75
C VAL A 58 4.28 -7.53 -2.91
N TRP A 59 5.55 -7.11 -3.01
CA TRP A 59 6.64 -7.63 -2.18
C TRP A 59 6.40 -7.39 -0.70
N ASP A 60 5.89 -6.22 -0.32
CA ASP A 60 5.56 -5.91 1.08
C ASP A 60 4.46 -6.82 1.62
N LYS A 61 3.47 -7.15 0.78
CA LYS A 61 2.41 -8.10 1.13
C LYS A 61 2.98 -9.50 1.33
N ILE A 62 3.82 -9.98 0.42
CA ILE A 62 4.46 -11.30 0.54
C ILE A 62 5.32 -11.37 1.80
N MET A 63 6.16 -10.36 2.02
CA MET A 63 7.03 -10.23 3.19
C MET A 63 6.21 -10.22 4.49
N SER A 64 5.10 -9.49 4.54
CA SER A 64 4.20 -9.49 5.70
C SER A 64 3.56 -10.86 5.95
N ALA A 65 3.21 -11.60 4.90
CA ALA A 65 2.66 -12.95 5.03
C ALA A 65 3.72 -13.92 5.58
N ILE A 66 4.95 -13.87 5.05
CA ILE A 66 6.07 -14.67 5.54
C ILE A 66 6.35 -14.35 7.02
N SER A 67 6.39 -13.06 7.38
CA SER A 67 6.56 -12.61 8.77
C SER A 67 5.44 -13.11 9.68
N ALA A 68 4.19 -13.18 9.21
CA ALA A 68 3.08 -13.70 9.98
C ALA A 68 3.24 -15.21 10.26
N PHE A 69 3.60 -16.01 9.24
CA PHE A 69 3.91 -17.42 9.43
C PHE A 69 5.12 -17.63 10.35
N GLY A 70 6.17 -16.84 10.17
CA GLY A 70 7.35 -16.85 11.04
C GLY A 70 7.02 -16.51 12.49
N THR A 71 6.11 -15.56 12.72
CA THR A 71 5.64 -15.21 14.07
C THR A 71 4.93 -16.38 14.73
N ILE A 72 4.01 -17.04 14.03
CA ILE A 72 3.29 -18.21 14.55
C ILE A 72 4.28 -19.34 14.89
N PHE A 73 5.24 -19.58 14.01
CA PHE A 73 6.28 -20.60 14.21
C PHE A 73 7.14 -20.32 15.45
N ILE A 74 7.58 -19.08 15.63
CA ILE A 74 8.38 -18.68 16.79
C ILE A 74 7.54 -18.78 18.08
N ILE A 75 6.27 -18.36 18.07
CA ILE A 75 5.37 -18.50 19.23
C ILE A 75 5.22 -19.97 19.61
N TYR A 76 5.00 -20.86 18.62
CA TYR A 76 4.95 -22.30 18.86
C TYR A 76 6.25 -22.83 19.51
N SER A 77 7.40 -22.34 19.04
CA SER A 77 8.71 -22.70 19.59
C SER A 77 8.90 -22.24 21.04
N ILE A 78 8.42 -21.04 21.37
CA ILE A 78 8.42 -20.49 22.74
C ILE A 78 7.56 -21.35 23.66
N VAL A 79 6.34 -21.71 23.23
CA VAL A 79 5.40 -22.53 24.03
C VAL A 79 5.98 -23.90 24.34
N ASN A 80 6.73 -24.48 23.40
CA ASN A 80 7.40 -25.78 23.59
C ASN A 80 8.74 -25.70 24.35
N ASN A 81 9.14 -24.53 24.89
CA ASN A 81 10.41 -24.31 25.60
C ASN A 81 11.68 -24.66 24.79
N ASN A 82 11.61 -24.58 23.46
CA ASN A 82 12.68 -25.02 22.56
C ASN A 82 13.76 -23.95 22.29
N GLY A 83 14.03 -23.02 23.21
CA GLY A 83 15.19 -22.12 23.07
C GLY A 83 15.13 -20.80 23.85
N PRO A 84 16.27 -20.10 23.94
CA PRO A 84 16.40 -18.82 24.64
C PRO A 84 15.83 -17.63 23.83
N ASP A 85 15.29 -16.63 24.54
CA ASP A 85 14.93 -15.26 24.12
C ASP A 85 14.41 -15.05 22.67
N LEU A 86 13.57 -15.98 22.20
CA LEU A 86 12.91 -15.89 20.89
C LEU A 86 11.87 -14.74 20.80
N PHE A 87 11.55 -14.09 21.92
CA PHE A 87 10.65 -12.93 21.99
C PHE A 87 11.08 -11.78 21.07
N ILE A 88 12.39 -11.58 20.89
CA ILE A 88 12.92 -10.54 20.00
C ILE A 88 12.51 -10.81 18.54
N GLY A 89 12.50 -12.08 18.12
CA GLY A 89 12.05 -12.48 16.79
C GLY A 89 10.56 -12.18 16.55
N VAL A 90 9.72 -12.43 17.57
CA VAL A 90 8.28 -12.10 17.54
C VAL A 90 8.07 -10.59 17.38
N ILE A 91 8.75 -9.79 18.22
CA ILE A 91 8.66 -8.32 18.15
C ILE A 91 9.12 -7.83 16.78
N SER A 92 10.23 -8.37 16.26
CA SER A 92 10.79 -8.00 14.96
C SER A 92 9.80 -8.26 13.82
N PHE A 93 9.15 -9.42 13.78
CA PHE A 93 8.16 -9.71 12.75
C PHE A 93 6.87 -8.91 12.90
N ILE A 94 6.39 -8.66 14.11
CA ILE A 94 5.22 -7.80 14.33
C ILE A 94 5.50 -6.39 13.81
N LEU A 95 6.66 -5.82 14.15
CA LEU A 95 7.07 -4.52 13.64
C LEU A 95 7.23 -4.56 12.11
N CYS A 96 7.85 -5.60 11.55
CA CYS A 96 7.95 -5.77 10.10
C CYS A 96 6.58 -5.73 9.42
N ILE A 97 5.56 -6.40 9.97
CA ILE A 97 4.19 -6.40 9.42
C ILE A 97 3.60 -4.99 9.47
N ILE A 98 3.76 -4.28 10.59
CA ILE A 98 3.25 -2.91 10.76
C ILE A 98 3.91 -1.96 9.75
N TYR A 99 5.23 -2.01 9.59
CA TYR A 99 5.97 -1.19 8.64
C TYR A 99 5.71 -1.55 7.17
N ALA A 100 5.39 -2.81 6.87
CA ALA A 100 5.10 -3.25 5.50
C ALA A 100 3.67 -2.94 5.07
N LEU A 101 2.67 -3.16 5.93
CA LEU A 101 1.25 -3.06 5.57
C LEU A 101 0.61 -1.72 5.94
N PHE A 102 1.12 -1.05 6.97
CA PHE A 102 0.50 0.16 7.50
C PHE A 102 1.45 1.37 7.53
N PRO A 103 2.15 1.69 6.42
CA PRO A 103 3.07 2.83 6.40
C PRO A 103 2.33 4.17 6.65
N LYS A 104 1.08 4.31 6.19
CA LYS A 104 0.23 5.50 6.49
C LYS A 104 -0.08 5.65 7.98
N PHE A 105 -0.25 4.54 8.71
CA PHE A 105 -0.51 4.57 10.14
C PHE A 105 0.73 5.04 10.91
N ILE A 106 1.91 4.55 10.54
CA ILE A 106 3.19 4.98 11.13
C ILE A 106 3.39 6.48 10.91
N TRP A 107 3.18 6.94 9.69
CA TRP A 107 3.24 8.36 9.37
C TRP A 107 2.24 9.18 10.18
N SER A 108 1.03 8.67 10.41
CA SER A 108 0.03 9.37 11.22
C SER A 108 0.47 9.53 12.67
N ILE A 109 1.14 8.52 13.24
CA ILE A 109 1.72 8.60 14.60
C ILE A 109 2.84 9.64 14.65
N GLU A 110 3.72 9.66 13.65
CA GLU A 110 4.79 10.65 13.60
C GLU A 110 4.30 12.07 13.32
N LYS A 111 3.25 12.22 12.51
CA LYS A 111 2.58 13.49 12.29
C LYS A 111 2.04 14.06 13.61
N LEU A 112 1.45 13.23 14.48
CA LEU A 112 1.06 13.65 15.83
C LEU A 112 2.25 14.15 16.66
N ARG A 113 3.39 13.46 16.58
CA ARG A 113 4.62 13.90 17.24
C ARG A 113 5.09 15.25 16.68
N ILE A 114 5.13 15.43 15.38
CA ILE A 114 5.63 16.66 14.75
C ILE A 114 4.71 17.84 15.09
N ILE A 115 3.39 17.67 15.00
CA ILE A 115 2.41 18.71 15.36
C ILE A 115 2.55 19.12 16.83
N ALA A 116 2.79 18.17 17.73
CA ALA A 116 3.02 18.47 19.15
C ALA A 116 4.27 19.33 19.40
N PHE A 117 5.27 19.29 18.51
CA PHE A 117 6.54 20.02 18.64
C PHE A 117 6.67 21.25 17.71
N ARG A 118 5.92 21.34 16.60
CA ARG A 118 5.90 22.47 15.67
C ARG A 118 4.48 22.80 15.24
N PHE A 119 4.01 23.97 15.67
CA PHE A 119 2.62 24.44 15.57
C PHE A 119 2.29 25.24 14.29
N SER A 120 2.85 24.94 13.10
CA SER A 120 2.54 25.85 11.97
C SER A 120 2.43 25.33 10.54
N GLU A 121 2.74 24.08 10.20
CA GLU A 121 2.59 23.61 8.80
C GLU A 121 2.14 22.15 8.76
N GLU A 122 1.33 21.76 7.76
CA GLU A 122 1.02 20.36 7.52
C GLU A 122 2.31 19.63 7.11
N PRO A 123 2.84 18.70 7.91
CA PRO A 123 4.07 18.02 7.54
C PRO A 123 3.81 17.08 6.36
N GLU A 124 4.58 17.28 5.29
CA GLU A 124 4.74 16.34 4.18
C GLU A 124 5.87 15.34 4.49
N PRO A 125 5.76 14.08 4.05
CA PRO A 125 6.83 13.11 4.24
C PRO A 125 8.04 13.47 3.38
N SER A 126 9.22 13.57 4.01
CA SER A 126 10.47 13.74 3.25
C SER A 126 10.85 12.44 2.51
N ASP A 127 11.49 12.56 1.35
CA ASP A 127 12.03 11.40 0.60
C ASP A 127 12.93 10.51 1.46
N PHE A 128 13.75 11.14 2.31
CA PHE A 128 14.64 10.44 3.24
C PHE A 128 13.86 9.53 4.20
N TYR A 129 12.73 10.01 4.70
CA TYR A 129 11.86 9.23 5.58
C TYR A 129 11.28 8.00 4.86
N LEU A 130 10.76 8.18 3.64
CA LEU A 130 10.20 7.09 2.84
C LEU A 130 11.24 6.01 2.54
N VAL A 131 12.49 6.40 2.29
CA VAL A 131 13.61 5.47 2.12
C VAL A 131 13.93 4.75 3.44
N MET A 132 13.97 5.47 4.57
CA MET A 132 14.26 4.87 5.87
C MET A 132 13.21 3.84 6.30
N VAL A 133 11.92 4.11 6.08
CA VAL A 133 10.83 3.14 6.32
C VAL A 133 11.06 1.85 5.52
N LYS A 134 11.50 1.96 4.27
CA LYS A 134 11.81 0.79 3.41
C LYS A 134 13.03 0.01 3.91
N ILE A 135 14.06 0.69 4.41
CA ILE A 135 15.25 0.06 4.97
C ILE A 135 14.90 -0.66 6.29
N ILE A 136 14.17 0.02 7.18
CA ILE A 136 13.80 -0.49 8.51
C ILE A 136 13.00 -1.79 8.38
N LYS A 137 11.97 -1.85 7.53
CA LYS A 137 11.20 -3.09 7.36
C LYS A 137 12.06 -4.26 6.88
N ASN A 138 13.00 -4.02 5.96
CA ASN A 138 13.89 -5.06 5.44
C ASN A 138 14.82 -5.58 6.54
N ILE A 139 15.40 -4.68 7.34
CA ILE A 139 16.24 -5.05 8.49
C ILE A 139 15.44 -5.91 9.48
N LEU A 140 14.23 -5.48 9.86
CA LEU A 140 13.36 -6.21 10.77
C LEU A 140 12.99 -7.61 10.26
N PHE A 141 12.78 -7.75 8.95
CA PHE A 141 12.53 -9.05 8.33
C PHE A 141 13.72 -9.98 8.43
N PHE A 142 14.93 -9.51 8.07
CA PHE A 142 16.13 -10.35 8.16
C PHE A 142 16.45 -10.76 9.59
N ILE A 143 16.25 -9.86 10.56
CA ILE A 143 16.38 -10.19 11.99
C ILE A 143 15.39 -11.29 12.37
N GLY A 144 14.10 -11.14 12.02
CA GLY A 144 13.08 -12.15 12.31
C GLY A 144 13.40 -13.51 11.68
N CYS A 145 13.82 -13.53 10.41
CA CYS A 145 14.26 -14.75 9.74
C CYS A 145 15.45 -15.42 10.44
N GLY A 146 16.41 -14.63 10.95
CA GLY A 146 17.51 -15.15 11.77
C GLY A 146 17.01 -15.91 12.99
N TYR A 147 16.01 -15.38 13.70
CA TYR A 147 15.41 -16.06 14.86
C TYR A 147 14.62 -17.32 14.49
N VAL A 148 13.98 -17.36 13.31
CA VAL A 148 13.36 -18.61 12.81
C VAL A 148 14.41 -19.69 12.63
N VAL A 149 15.56 -19.36 12.02
CA VAL A 149 16.66 -20.31 11.83
C VAL A 149 17.18 -20.81 13.18
N THR A 150 17.41 -19.92 14.14
CA THR A 150 17.81 -20.30 15.51
C THR A 150 16.80 -21.24 16.15
N ALA A 151 15.50 -20.94 16.05
CA ALA A 151 14.44 -21.80 16.60
C ALA A 151 14.43 -23.20 15.94
N VAL A 152 14.63 -23.29 14.63
CA VAL A 152 14.74 -24.58 13.93
C VAL A 152 15.97 -25.36 14.41
N VAL A 153 17.12 -24.71 14.53
CA VAL A 153 18.35 -25.37 15.02
C VAL A 153 18.16 -25.91 16.44
N CYS A 154 17.56 -25.12 17.34
CA CYS A 154 17.29 -25.55 18.71
C CYS A 154 16.24 -26.68 18.83
N MET A 155 15.35 -26.84 17.84
CA MET A 155 14.40 -27.96 17.81
C MET A 155 15.03 -29.27 17.33
N VAL A 156 16.07 -29.20 16.50
CA VAL A 156 16.71 -30.37 15.89
C VAL A 156 17.90 -30.87 16.72
N ALA A 157 18.55 -29.97 17.49
CA ALA A 157 19.66 -30.28 18.38
C ALA A 157 19.18 -30.91 19.69
#